data_AF-A0A3D0NBD7-F1
#
_entry.id   AF-A0A3D0NBD7-F1
#
_cell.length_a   1.000
_cell.length_b   1.000
_cell.length_c   1.000
_cell.angle_alpha   90.00
_cell.angle_beta   90.00
_cell.angle_gamma   90.00
#
_symmetry.space_group_name_H-M   'P 1'
#
loop_
_entity.id
_entity.type
_entity.pdbx_description
1 polymer ?
#
loop_
_entity_poly.entity_id
_entity_poly.type
_entity_poly.pdbx_seq_one_letter_code
_entity_poly.pdbx_strand_id
1 'polypeptide(L)' 'MSGFDRYDAIVIGGGHNGLVTAAYLARAGKKVCVLERRHVLGGCANSEELWPGYKVSTAAYVVSLMESQVMADLRLAEKG' A
#
# COMPACT_ATOMS: atom_id res chain seq x y z
N MET A 1 -26.85 -17.80 13.22
CA MET A 1 -25.43 -17.47 13.50
C MET A 1 -24.96 -16.57 12.37
N SER A 2 -24.67 -15.30 12.64
CA SER A 2 -24.15 -14.37 11.63
C SER A 2 -22.80 -14.89 11.14
N GLY A 3 -22.72 -15.22 9.86
CA GLY A 3 -21.50 -15.76 9.25
C GLY A 3 -20.35 -14.80 9.41
N PHE A 4 -19.15 -15.32 9.70
CA PHE A 4 -17.93 -14.53 9.68
C PHE A 4 -17.87 -13.76 8.36
N ASP A 5 -17.65 -12.46 8.46
CA ASP A 5 -17.48 -11.58 7.32
C ASP A 5 -16.28 -12.09 6.50
N ARG A 6 -16.57 -12.83 5.42
CA ARG A 6 -15.55 -13.57 4.69
C ARG A 6 -14.77 -12.61 3.80
N TYR A 7 -13.46 -12.57 3.95
CA TYR A 7 -12.58 -11.92 3.00
C TYR A 7 -12.37 -12.82 1.78
N ASP A 8 -12.36 -12.22 0.59
CA ASP A 8 -12.02 -12.89 -0.66
C ASP A 8 -10.50 -13.05 -0.82
N ALA A 9 -9.73 -12.13 -0.24
CA ALA A 9 -8.27 -12.14 -0.28
C ALA A 9 -7.67 -11.53 0.99
N ILE A 10 -6.51 -12.05 1.38
CA ILE A 10 -5.68 -11.48 2.44
C ILE A 10 -4.33 -11.12 1.83
N VAL A 11 -3.94 -9.86 1.95
CA VAL A 11 -2.63 -9.34 1.52
C VAL A 11 -1.76 -9.15 2.76
N ILE A 12 -0.59 -9.79 2.77
CA ILE A 12 0.38 -9.70 3.86
C ILE A 12 1.46 -8.70 3.46
N GLY A 13 1.55 -7.59 4.20
CA GLY A 13 2.43 -6.45 3.95
C GLY A 13 1.67 -5.23 3.43
N GLY A 14 1.79 -4.11 4.15
CA GLY A 14 1.21 -2.80 3.82
C GLY A 14 2.16 -1.89 3.02
N GLY A 15 3.07 -2.49 2.26
CA GLY A 15 3.94 -1.76 1.33
C GLY A 15 3.19 -1.34 0.06
N HIS A 16 3.78 -0.43 -0.73
CA HIS A 16 3.20 0.04 -2.00
C HIS A 16 2.71 -1.10 -2.90
N ASN A 17 3.47 -2.19 -3.07
CA ASN A 17 3.04 -3.34 -3.86
C ASN A 17 1.77 -4.01 -3.30
N GLY A 18 1.75 -4.28 -1.99
CA GLY A 18 0.58 -4.89 -1.34
C GLY A 18 -0.65 -3.99 -1.40
N LEU A 19 -0.48 -2.68 -1.24
CA LEU A 19 -1.56 -1.70 -1.33
C LEU A 19 -2.08 -1.58 -2.77
N VAL A 20 -1.21 -1.60 -3.77
CA VAL A 20 -1.60 -1.63 -5.19
C VAL A 20 -2.40 -2.90 -5.48
N THR A 21 -1.91 -4.08 -5.10
CA THR A 21 -2.63 -5.35 -5.25
C THR A 21 -4.01 -5.30 -4.59
N ALA A 22 -4.08 -4.82 -3.34
CA ALA A 22 -5.33 -4.70 -2.61
C ALA A 22 -6.30 -3.73 -3.29
N ALA A 23 -5.81 -2.60 -3.80
CA ALA A 23 -6.62 -1.62 -4.52
C ALA A 23 -7.24 -2.19 -5.80
N TYR A 24 -6.45 -2.93 -6.59
CA TYR A 24 -6.96 -3.59 -7.80
C TYR A 24 -8.00 -4.67 -7.48
N LEU A 25 -7.76 -5.50 -6.45
CA LEU A 25 -8.73 -6.50 -6.00
C LEU A 25 -10.03 -5.86 -5.48
N ALA A 26 -9.92 -4.80 -4.68
CA ALA A 26 -11.07 -4.04 -4.21
C ALA A 26 -11.85 -3.39 -5.36
N ARG A 27 -11.15 -2.84 -6.36
CA ARG A 27 -11.76 -2.29 -7.59
C ARG A 27 -12.50 -3.36 -8.38
N ALA A 28 -12.06 -4.61 -8.32
CA ALA A 28 -12.76 -5.78 -8.88
C ALA A 28 -13.89 -6.32 -7.98
N GLY A 29 -14.29 -5.58 -6.94
CA GLY A 29 -15.41 -5.94 -6.05
C GLY A 29 -15.07 -6.97 -4.97
N LYS A 30 -13.79 -7.23 -4.70
CA LYS A 30 -13.36 -8.19 -3.66
C LYS A 30 -13.27 -7.53 -2.29
N LYS A 31 -13.69 -8.25 -1.24
CA LYS A 31 -13.47 -7.88 0.17
C LYS A 31 -12.05 -8.30 0.57
N VAL A 32 -11.13 -7.35 0.66
CA VAL A 32 -9.70 -7.61 0.92
C VAL A 32 -9.31 -7.20 2.34
N CYS A 33 -8.57 -8.07 3.03
CA CYS A 33 -7.90 -7.73 4.28
C CYS A 33 -6.42 -7.46 4.00
N VAL A 34 -5.87 -6.33 4.47
CA VAL A 34 -4.43 -6.04 4.40
C VAL A 34 -3.88 -6.08 5.81
N LEU A 35 -2.83 -6.86 6.02
CA LEU A 35 -2.16 -6.99 7.32
C LEU A 35 -0.73 -6.48 7.21
N GLU A 36 -0.42 -5.42 7.96
CA GLU A 36 0.93 -4.88 8.09
C GLU A 36 1.39 -5.02 9.55
N ARG A 37 2.65 -5.42 9.74
CA ARG A 37 3.23 -5.57 11.08
C ARG A 37 3.50 -4.21 11.74
N ARG A 38 3.90 -3.23 10.94
CA ARG A 38 4.24 -1.87 11.39
C ARG A 38 2.96 -1.04 11.58
N HIS A 39 3.07 0.01 12.39
CA HIS A 39 2.01 1.00 12.56
C HIS A 39 1.92 2.02 11.41
N VAL A 40 2.78 1.87 10.38
CA VAL A 40 2.85 2.75 9.20
C VAL A 40 2.75 1.94 7.92
N LEU A 41 2.16 2.55 6.89
CA LEU A 41 2.00 1.99 5.56
C LEU A 41 3.02 2.57 4.57
N GLY A 42 3.03 2.04 3.35
CA GLY A 42 3.86 2.49 2.24
C GLY A 42 5.11 1.63 2.03
N GLY A 43 5.59 0.96 3.08
CA GLY A 43 6.78 0.10 3.01
C GLY A 43 7.98 0.91 2.51
N CYS A 44 8.63 0.46 1.43
CA CYS A 44 9.75 1.19 0.83
C CYS A 44 9.38 2.57 0.26
N ALA A 45 8.10 2.90 0.11
CA ALA A 45 7.66 4.22 -0.35
C ALA A 45 7.52 5.24 0.79
N ASN A 46 7.77 4.83 2.04
CA ASN A 46 7.62 5.72 3.19
C ASN A 46 8.87 6.61 3.38
N SER A 47 8.65 7.84 3.86
CA SER A 47 9.71 8.74 4.30
C SER A 47 9.70 8.78 5.83
N GLU A 48 10.79 8.34 6.44
CA GLU A 48 10.87 8.14 7.89
C GLU A 48 11.91 9.06 8.51
N GLU A 49 11.65 9.53 9.73
CA GLU A 49 12.62 10.31 10.49
C GLU A 49 13.54 9.36 11.26
N LEU A 50 14.69 9.02 10.67
CA LEU A 50 15.68 8.16 11.33
C LEU A 50 16.55 8.93 12.33
N TRP A 51 16.68 10.25 12.15
CA TRP A 51 17.43 11.14 13.04
C TRP A 51 16.59 12.39 13.33
N PRO A 52 16.66 12.96 14.55
CA PRO A 52 15.86 14.13 14.92
C PRO A 52 16.02 15.28 13.93
N GLY A 53 14.92 15.71 13.32
CA GLY A 53 14.85 16.76 12.31
C GLY A 53 15.14 16.33 10.87
N TYR A 54 15.47 15.06 10.61
CA TYR A 54 15.84 14.57 9.29
C TYR A 54 14.95 13.41 8.82
N LYS A 55 14.13 13.69 7.81
CA LYS A 55 13.38 12.67 7.09
C LYS A 55 14.21 12.09 5.96
N VAL A 56 14.28 10.77 5.92
CA VAL A 56 14.94 10.03 4.85
C VAL A 56 13.99 9.02 4.23
N SER A 57 14.13 8.85 2.93
CA SER A 57 13.49 7.78 2.21
C SER A 57 14.24 6.48 2.51
N THR A 58 13.65 5.60 3.34
CA THR A 58 14.32 4.40 3.85
C THR A 58 14.63 3.37 2.76
N ALA A 59 13.85 3.37 1.67
CA ALA A 59 14.11 2.53 0.50
C ALA A 59 13.42 3.01 -0.81
N ALA A 60 12.97 4.28 -0.92
CA ALA A 60 12.18 4.68 -2.10
C ALA A 60 13.01 4.88 -3.37
N TYR A 61 14.33 4.68 -3.34
CA TYR A 61 15.14 4.60 -4.56
C TYR A 61 14.63 3.51 -5.53
N VAL A 62 14.10 2.39 -5.02
CA VAL A 62 13.48 1.33 -5.86
C VAL A 62 12.09 1.74 -6.39
N VAL A 63 11.45 2.73 -5.76
CA VAL A 63 10.11 3.22 -6.13
C VAL A 63 10.18 4.22 -7.30
N SER A 64 11.36 4.67 -7.74
CA SER A 64 11.49 5.43 -8.99
C SER A 64 11.03 4.65 -10.24
N LEU A 65 10.70 3.36 -10.07
CA LEU A 65 10.14 2.46 -11.08
C LEU A 65 8.62 2.29 -10.95
N MET A 66 7.91 3.10 -10.15
CA MET A 66 6.45 2.97 -10.04
C MET A 66 5.82 3.19 -11.42
N GLU A 67 5.09 2.17 -11.86
CA GLU A 67 4.61 2.08 -13.23
C GLU A 67 3.50 3.12 -13.48
N SER A 68 3.56 3.82 -14.62
CA SER A 68 2.73 4.99 -14.92
C SER A 68 1.26 4.63 -15.15
N GLN A 69 0.96 3.45 -15.70
CA GLN A 69 -0.40 2.93 -15.78
C GLN A 69 -0.98 2.69 -14.38
N VAL A 70 -0.24 2.14 -13.42
CA VAL A 70 -0.71 2.00 -12.02
C VAL A 70 -1.02 3.37 -11.40
N MET A 71 -0.16 4.37 -11.63
CA MET A 71 -0.38 5.74 -11.17
C MET A 71 -1.68 6.32 -11.75
N ALA A 72 -1.93 6.13 -13.04
CA ALA A 72 -3.12 6.59 -13.73
C ALA A 72 -4.39 5.84 -13.29
N ASP A 73 -4.33 4.52 -13.27
CA ASP A 73 -5.43 3.62 -12.87
C ASP A 73 -5.95 3.92 -11.47
N LEU A 74 -5.03 4.21 -10.54
CA LEU A 74 -5.34 4.52 -9.15
C LEU A 74 -5.50 6.03 -8.91
N ARG A 75 -5.30 6.87 -9.94
CA ARG A 75 -5.38 8.33 -9.90
C ARG A 75 -4.55 8.94 -8.78
N LEU A 76 -3.33 8.45 -8.58
CA LEU A 76 -2.55 8.75 -7.38
C LEU A 76 -2.16 10.24 -7.28
N ALA A 77 -1.96 10.92 -8.42
CA ALA A 77 -1.71 12.36 -8.46
C ALA A 77 -2.86 13.22 -7.87
N GLU A 78 -4.08 12.67 -7.81
CA GLU A 78 -5.24 13.35 -7.20
C GLU A 78 -5.36 13.06 -5.69
N LYS A 79 -4.52 12.18 -5.14
CA LYS A 79 -4.67 11.62 -3.80
C LYS A 79 -3.60 12.09 -2.79
N GLY A 80 -2.59 12.86 -3.23
CA GLY A 80 -1.56 13.46 -2.37
C GLY A 80 -0.20 13.57 -3.03
#